data_AF-A0A6P7J137-F1
#
_entry.id   AF-A0A6P7J137-F1
#
_cell.length_a   1.000
_cell.length_b   1.000
_cell.length_c   1.000
_cell.angle_alpha   90.00
_cell.angle_beta   90.00
_cell.angle_gamma   90.00
#
_symmetry.space_group_name_H-M   'P 1'
#
loop_
_entity.id
_entity.type
_entity.pdbx_description
1 polymer ?
#
loop_
_entity_poly.entity_id
_entity_poly.type
_entity_poly.pdbx_seq_one_letter_code
_entity_poly.pdbx_strand_id
1 'polypeptide(L)'
;MATLATAGYRDEQHFSQEGAESSFQVPVTSCRYPVSSGSVDYRLARQRAAEFLREAVKNRRQIEKLEKERTLSAQSRKNGWTDVSGELEEYEKVLAEERHAEKMNLQKQLVKIHNGVRKFQRHLIDVKPTPELIEKLEEIMSEVEISINTLKEEQRSRFKEYSKEEGTLRQEITAYGKKIENWSLAVKTDPKLPKAPTVKTKPTDKDLPAEVRALEAFLQKTGGSCGGWDPYDHETFFKIWTKHRGQAAYRKEAKLYLPGKTLKEMEQHEDWHRELITLQDKKREAIQRWKASKHQECQMRMQSQEETEKAARRAKEAKSRAWQQKIEEERRERAWRLEEWREEKKRKEELEEEQRLAEEIQKQRREKEDRRRQLELKMFVEEHLHLRREEEEEQMSRRREEEQREMEERRKEAAKSIKRFTERDLHKVEAKVHEKQLKEKEEEGKQRRIAAKLKEKAEGHVHKDASRLTRPTKGWQERMKHIGPSGGGPILQMYRRAVPTWRQGL
;
A
#
# COMPACT_ATOMS: atom_id res chain seq x y z
N MET A 1 30.41 -14.35 -11.14
CA MET A 1 30.92 -14.76 -9.82
C MET A 1 30.70 -16.25 -9.67
N ALA A 2 31.67 -17.01 -10.20
CA ALA A 2 31.70 -18.46 -10.23
C ALA A 2 32.74 -18.94 -9.22
N THR A 3 32.45 -20.03 -8.51
CA THR A 3 33.47 -20.81 -7.80
C THR A 3 33.30 -22.28 -8.14
N LEU A 4 34.22 -22.72 -9.01
CA LEU A 4 34.61 -24.08 -9.28
C LEU A 4 35.41 -24.64 -8.09
N ALA A 5 35.26 -25.93 -7.80
CA ALA A 5 36.23 -26.70 -7.03
C ALA A 5 36.42 -28.07 -7.69
N THR A 6 37.56 -28.20 -8.35
CA THR A 6 38.18 -29.40 -8.90
C THR A 6 39.12 -30.04 -7.87
N ALA A 7 39.07 -31.37 -7.71
CA ALA A 7 40.19 -32.28 -7.37
C ALA A 7 39.59 -33.69 -7.22
N GLY A 8 40.17 -34.80 -7.67
CA GLY A 8 41.43 -35.07 -8.36
C GLY A 8 41.47 -36.58 -8.68
N TYR A 9 42.01 -36.91 -9.84
CA TYR A 9 42.25 -38.26 -10.37
C TYR A 9 43.64 -38.76 -9.92
N ARG A 10 43.77 -40.08 -9.69
CA ARG A 10 44.95 -41.01 -9.77
C ARG A 10 44.69 -42.19 -8.83
N ASP A 11 45.01 -43.45 -9.10
CA ASP A 11 45.75 -44.12 -10.17
C ASP A 11 45.23 -45.57 -10.28
N GLU A 12 45.26 -46.12 -11.49
CA GLU A 12 45.16 -47.56 -11.76
C GLU A 12 46.49 -48.25 -11.39
N GLN A 13 46.42 -49.40 -10.72
CA GLN A 13 47.45 -50.43 -10.79
C GLN A 13 46.80 -51.81 -10.96
N HIS A 14 46.98 -52.36 -12.16
CA HIS A 14 46.89 -53.78 -12.43
C HIS A 14 48.06 -54.52 -11.76
N PHE A 15 47.80 -55.64 -11.08
CA PHE A 15 48.65 -56.82 -11.18
C PHE A 15 47.86 -58.09 -10.83
N SER A 16 47.94 -59.04 -11.75
CA SER A 16 47.51 -60.44 -11.66
C SER A 16 48.22 -61.18 -10.52
N GLN A 17 47.67 -62.31 -10.06
CA GLN A 17 48.34 -63.63 -10.12
C GLN A 17 47.69 -64.67 -9.18
N GLU A 18 47.33 -65.78 -9.82
CA GLU A 18 47.34 -67.20 -9.40
C GLU A 18 46.78 -67.68 -8.06
N GLY A 19 46.10 -68.82 -8.18
CA GLY A 19 45.67 -69.63 -7.06
C GLY A 19 46.82 -70.35 -6.37
N ALA A 20 46.55 -70.74 -5.12
CA ALA A 20 47.17 -71.88 -4.49
C ALA A 20 46.17 -72.44 -3.48
N GLU A 21 45.68 -73.65 -3.76
CA GLU A 21 45.14 -74.54 -2.74
C GLU A 21 46.25 -74.81 -1.72
N SER A 22 45.98 -74.58 -0.44
CA SER A 22 46.82 -75.09 0.64
C SER A 22 45.96 -75.46 1.83
N SER A 23 45.64 -76.75 1.87
CA SER A 23 45.23 -77.46 3.08
C SER A 23 46.38 -77.35 4.08
N PHE A 24 46.16 -76.83 5.29
CA PHE A 24 46.92 -77.30 6.45
C PHE A 24 46.12 -77.18 7.74
N GLN A 25 46.33 -78.22 8.54
CA GLN A 25 45.63 -78.63 9.73
C GLN A 25 45.84 -77.70 10.92
N VAL A 26 44.82 -77.62 11.76
CA VAL A 26 44.86 -77.03 13.10
C VAL A 26 45.61 -77.97 14.06
N PRO A 27 46.61 -77.52 14.83
CA PRO A 27 46.94 -78.14 16.09
C PRO A 27 46.24 -77.38 17.22
N VAL A 28 45.34 -78.09 17.90
CA VAL A 28 44.76 -77.70 19.17
C VAL A 28 45.86 -77.79 20.22
N THR A 29 46.24 -76.66 20.82
CA THR A 29 47.01 -76.65 22.07
C THR A 29 46.21 -75.93 23.14
N SER A 30 45.69 -76.75 24.05
CA SER A 30 44.97 -76.37 25.25
C SER A 30 45.94 -75.80 26.28
N CYS A 31 45.74 -74.55 26.71
CA CYS A 31 46.27 -74.01 27.96
C CYS A 31 45.13 -73.29 28.71
N ARG A 32 44.73 -73.85 29.85
CA ARG A 32 43.94 -73.20 30.92
C ARG A 32 44.92 -72.36 31.76
N TYR A 33 44.71 -71.11 32.20
CA TYR A 33 43.71 -70.43 33.05
C TYR A 33 44.10 -68.91 33.05
N PRO A 34 43.46 -67.93 33.76
CA PRO A 34 42.27 -67.95 34.62
C PRO A 34 41.18 -66.92 34.22
N VAL A 35 39.97 -67.13 34.72
CA VAL A 35 38.84 -66.19 34.66
C VAL A 35 38.97 -65.18 35.79
N SER A 36 39.01 -63.87 35.49
CA SER A 36 38.28 -62.82 36.23
C SER A 36 38.63 -61.43 35.67
N SER A 37 37.95 -61.00 34.59
CA SER A 37 37.66 -59.59 34.21
C SER A 37 37.00 -59.52 32.83
N GLY A 38 37.22 -60.51 31.95
CA GLY A 38 36.76 -60.48 30.55
C GLY A 38 35.28 -60.85 30.28
N SER A 39 34.50 -61.25 31.30
CA SER A 39 33.11 -61.71 31.12
C SER A 39 32.13 -60.59 30.76
N VAL A 40 32.40 -59.37 31.24
CA VAL A 40 31.54 -58.20 30.99
C VAL A 40 31.86 -57.61 29.62
N ASP A 41 33.14 -57.47 29.28
CA ASP A 41 33.58 -57.00 27.95
C ASP A 41 33.19 -57.95 26.82
N TYR A 42 33.27 -59.26 27.04
CA TYR A 42 32.82 -60.25 26.05
C TYR A 42 31.31 -60.18 25.80
N ARG A 43 30.51 -59.95 26.85
CA ARG A 43 29.05 -59.76 26.70
C ARG A 43 28.72 -58.49 25.96
N LEU A 44 29.39 -57.38 26.28
CA LEU A 44 29.20 -56.10 25.60
C LEU A 44 29.63 -56.18 24.13
N ALA A 45 30.75 -56.83 23.83
CA ALA A 45 31.23 -57.07 22.46
C ALA A 45 30.25 -57.95 21.67
N ARG A 46 29.70 -59.00 22.29
CA ARG A 46 28.67 -59.86 21.66
C ARG A 46 27.37 -59.10 21.39
N GLN A 47 26.98 -58.18 22.28
CA GLN A 47 25.81 -57.33 22.06
C GLN A 47 26.03 -56.34 20.90
N ARG A 48 27.19 -55.69 20.84
CA ARG A 48 27.56 -54.81 19.71
C ARG A 48 27.64 -55.57 18.39
N ALA A 49 28.18 -56.79 18.39
CA ALA A 49 28.20 -57.65 17.21
C ALA A 49 26.77 -58.03 16.76
N ALA A 50 25.88 -58.34 17.70
CA ALA A 50 24.48 -58.63 17.40
C ALA A 50 23.72 -57.41 16.85
N GLU A 51 24.00 -56.21 17.37
CA GLU A 51 23.47 -54.94 16.86
C GLU A 51 23.97 -54.65 15.45
N PHE A 52 25.27 -54.83 15.20
CA PHE A 52 25.86 -54.69 13.87
C PHE A 52 25.22 -55.65 12.86
N LEU A 53 25.02 -56.92 13.23
CA LEU A 53 24.36 -57.89 12.35
C LEU A 53 22.89 -57.54 12.06
N ARG A 54 22.16 -57.00 13.05
CA ARG A 54 20.79 -56.50 12.83
C ARG A 54 20.77 -55.33 11.84
N GLU A 55 21.70 -54.39 12.00
CA GLU A 55 21.80 -53.25 11.09
C GLU A 55 22.26 -53.67 9.69
N ALA A 56 23.18 -54.63 9.59
CA ALA A 56 23.61 -55.20 8.30
C ALA A 56 22.45 -55.89 7.56
N VAL A 57 21.60 -56.64 8.27
CA VAL A 57 20.40 -57.27 7.68
C VAL A 57 19.38 -56.21 7.23
N LYS A 58 19.21 -55.14 8.00
CA LYS A 58 18.33 -54.01 7.65
C LYS A 58 18.84 -53.27 6.42
N ASN A 59 20.14 -52.98 6.38
CA ASN A 59 20.79 -52.36 5.23
C ASN A 59 20.69 -53.24 3.98
N ARG A 60 20.90 -54.55 4.10
CA ARG A 60 20.70 -55.48 2.99
C ARG A 60 19.27 -55.43 2.44
N ARG A 61 18.25 -55.44 3.30
CA ARG A 61 16.84 -55.29 2.87
C ARG A 61 16.58 -53.94 2.19
N GLN A 62 17.21 -52.87 2.66
CA GLN A 62 17.10 -51.56 2.05
C GLN A 62 17.76 -51.52 0.67
N ILE A 63 18.93 -52.15 0.51
CA ILE A 63 19.61 -52.30 -0.78
C ILE A 63 18.74 -53.09 -1.75
N GLU A 64 18.22 -54.25 -1.34
CA GLU A 64 17.31 -55.05 -2.18
C GLU A 64 16.06 -54.26 -2.61
N LYS A 65 15.53 -53.40 -1.74
CA LYS A 65 14.40 -52.52 -2.06
C LYS A 65 14.80 -51.47 -3.11
N LEU A 66 15.91 -50.78 -2.90
CA LEU A 66 16.41 -49.75 -3.82
C LEU A 66 16.80 -50.33 -5.18
N GLU A 67 17.35 -51.56 -5.22
CA GLU A 67 17.65 -52.28 -6.45
C GLU A 67 16.37 -52.61 -7.22
N LYS A 68 15.32 -53.10 -6.54
CA LYS A 68 14.01 -53.33 -7.15
C LYS A 68 13.43 -52.03 -7.72
N GLU A 69 13.45 -50.94 -6.96
CA GLU A 69 12.99 -49.62 -7.43
C GLU A 69 13.79 -49.13 -8.64
N ARG A 70 15.12 -49.31 -8.64
CA ARG A 70 15.98 -48.99 -9.78
C ARG A 70 15.63 -49.82 -11.02
N THR A 71 15.38 -51.13 -10.86
CA THR A 71 14.97 -51.98 -11.99
C THR A 71 13.60 -51.60 -12.54
N LEU A 72 12.64 -51.27 -11.67
CA LEU A 72 11.32 -50.78 -12.09
C LEU A 72 11.44 -49.43 -12.81
N SER A 73 12.24 -48.50 -12.29
CA SER A 73 12.50 -47.21 -12.93
C SER A 73 13.19 -47.38 -14.29
N ALA A 74 14.17 -48.29 -14.39
CA ALA A 74 14.84 -48.60 -15.65
C ALA A 74 13.88 -49.25 -16.67
N GLN A 75 12.95 -50.10 -16.21
CA GLN A 75 11.90 -50.67 -17.06
C GLN A 75 10.91 -49.59 -17.53
N SER A 76 10.47 -48.69 -16.65
CA SER A 76 9.63 -47.54 -17.03
C SER A 76 10.32 -46.65 -18.07
N ARG A 77 11.62 -46.38 -17.91
CA ARG A 77 12.43 -45.65 -18.91
C ARG A 77 12.55 -46.40 -20.24
N LYS A 78 12.83 -47.70 -20.20
CA LYS A 78 12.94 -48.56 -21.39
C LYS A 78 11.61 -48.70 -22.15
N ASN A 79 10.50 -48.57 -21.43
CA ASN A 79 9.15 -48.64 -21.96
C ASN A 79 8.59 -47.26 -22.38
N GLY A 80 9.41 -46.19 -22.41
CA GLY A 80 9.00 -44.86 -22.91
C GLY A 80 8.14 -44.01 -21.96
N TRP A 81 7.80 -44.50 -20.76
CA TRP A 81 6.90 -43.81 -19.82
C TRP A 81 7.48 -42.52 -19.20
N THR A 82 8.74 -42.18 -19.50
CA THR A 82 9.36 -40.95 -19.00
C THR A 82 8.93 -39.73 -19.82
N ASP A 83 8.56 -39.93 -21.10
CA ASP A 83 8.19 -38.86 -22.04
C ASP A 83 6.68 -38.56 -22.05
N VAL A 84 5.85 -39.57 -21.74
CA VAL A 84 4.37 -39.47 -21.70
C VAL A 84 3.87 -38.40 -20.71
N SER A 85 4.61 -38.15 -19.63
CA SER A 85 4.26 -37.09 -18.68
C SER A 85 4.48 -35.68 -19.26
N GLY A 86 5.48 -35.51 -20.13
CA GLY A 86 5.75 -34.24 -20.81
C GLY A 86 4.72 -33.98 -21.91
N GLU A 87 4.42 -34.98 -22.74
CA GLU A 87 3.41 -34.88 -23.79
C GLU A 87 2.02 -34.50 -23.23
N LEU A 88 1.64 -35.06 -22.07
CA LEU A 88 0.36 -34.73 -21.43
C LEU A 88 0.34 -33.30 -20.89
N GLU A 89 1.46 -32.82 -20.34
CA GLU A 89 1.59 -31.45 -19.83
C GLU A 89 1.57 -30.42 -20.97
N GLU A 90 2.22 -30.73 -22.10
CA GLU A 90 2.13 -29.95 -23.33
C GLU A 90 0.70 -29.91 -23.87
N TYR A 91 -0.01 -31.05 -23.87
CA TYR A 91 -1.40 -31.12 -24.29
C TYR A 91 -2.33 -30.31 -23.39
N GLU A 92 -2.18 -30.39 -22.06
CA GLU A 92 -2.96 -29.58 -21.12
C GLU A 92 -2.68 -28.07 -21.31
N LYS A 93 -1.43 -27.70 -21.63
CA LYS A 93 -1.07 -26.33 -21.95
C LYS A 93 -1.79 -25.83 -23.20
N VAL A 94 -1.83 -26.63 -24.28
CA VAL A 94 -2.58 -26.29 -25.49
C VAL A 94 -4.07 -26.09 -25.17
N LEU A 95 -4.69 -27.01 -24.43
CA LEU A 95 -6.10 -26.89 -24.01
C LEU A 95 -6.35 -25.65 -23.12
N ALA A 96 -5.38 -25.25 -22.29
CA ALA A 96 -5.48 -24.04 -21.49
C ALA A 96 -5.41 -22.77 -22.36
N GLU A 97 -4.53 -22.75 -23.36
CA GLU A 97 -4.41 -21.66 -24.34
C GLU A 97 -5.68 -21.52 -25.19
N GLU A 98 -6.27 -22.63 -25.65
CA GLU A 98 -7.54 -22.67 -26.38
C GLU A 98 -8.70 -22.10 -25.54
N ARG A 99 -8.87 -22.59 -24.30
CA ARG A 99 -9.88 -22.06 -23.36
C ARG A 99 -9.70 -20.56 -23.11
N HIS A 100 -8.45 -20.09 -23.00
CA HIS A 100 -8.17 -18.68 -22.84
C HIS A 100 -8.54 -17.87 -24.10
N ALA A 101 -8.20 -18.36 -25.28
CA ALA A 101 -8.54 -17.72 -26.56
C ALA A 101 -10.06 -17.61 -26.75
N GLU A 102 -10.81 -18.66 -26.43
CA GLU A 102 -12.28 -18.66 -26.46
C GLU A 102 -12.88 -17.62 -25.51
N LYS A 103 -12.37 -17.56 -24.27
CA LYS A 103 -12.78 -16.56 -23.28
C LYS A 103 -12.54 -15.14 -23.79
N MET A 104 -11.38 -14.87 -24.37
CA MET A 104 -11.07 -13.56 -24.96
C MET A 104 -11.99 -13.23 -26.14
N ASN A 105 -12.30 -14.20 -27.00
CA ASN A 105 -13.23 -14.00 -28.11
C ASN A 105 -14.65 -13.68 -27.63
N LEU A 106 -15.16 -14.42 -26.64
CA LEU A 106 -16.47 -14.16 -26.04
C LEU A 106 -16.54 -12.77 -25.40
N GLN A 107 -15.49 -12.37 -24.68
CA GLN A 107 -15.39 -11.04 -24.10
C GLN A 107 -15.40 -9.95 -25.17
N LYS A 108 -14.66 -10.14 -26.28
CA LYS A 108 -14.64 -9.22 -27.42
C LYS A 108 -16.03 -9.06 -28.06
N GLN A 109 -16.75 -10.16 -28.26
CA GLN A 109 -18.12 -10.15 -28.80
C GLN A 109 -19.10 -9.44 -27.86
N LEU A 110 -19.01 -9.70 -26.55
CA LEU A 110 -19.87 -9.05 -25.56
C LEU A 110 -19.61 -7.53 -25.47
N VAL A 111 -18.34 -7.11 -25.50
CA VAL A 111 -17.97 -5.69 -25.54
C VAL A 111 -18.49 -5.02 -26.81
N LYS A 112 -18.46 -5.69 -27.96
CA LYS A 112 -19.04 -5.17 -29.21
C LYS A 112 -20.54 -4.90 -29.06
N ILE A 113 -21.30 -5.87 -28.54
CA ILE A 113 -22.74 -5.72 -28.29
C ILE A 113 -23.00 -4.58 -27.31
N HIS A 114 -22.28 -4.57 -26.18
CA HIS A 114 -22.43 -3.54 -25.16
C HIS A 114 -22.13 -2.13 -25.68
N ASN A 115 -21.10 -1.97 -26.51
CA ASN A 115 -20.78 -0.69 -27.12
C ASN A 115 -21.81 -0.27 -28.18
N GLY A 116 -22.37 -1.22 -28.93
CA GLY A 116 -23.50 -0.99 -29.84
C GLY A 116 -24.74 -0.49 -29.10
N VAL A 117 -25.11 -1.15 -27.99
CA VAL A 117 -26.23 -0.71 -27.12
C VAL A 117 -25.97 0.67 -26.53
N ARG A 118 -24.74 0.96 -26.04
CA ARG A 118 -24.39 2.31 -25.58
C ARG A 118 -24.41 3.37 -26.70
N LYS A 119 -24.08 3.00 -27.94
CA LYS A 119 -24.21 3.89 -29.10
C LYS A 119 -25.67 4.18 -29.36
N PHE A 120 -26.53 3.16 -29.37
CA PHE A 120 -27.99 3.29 -29.51
C PHE A 120 -28.58 4.21 -28.44
N GLN A 121 -28.27 3.97 -27.17
CA GLN A 121 -28.74 4.79 -26.04
C GLN A 121 -28.34 6.26 -26.16
N ARG A 122 -27.10 6.55 -26.61
CA ARG A 122 -26.64 7.94 -26.80
C ARG A 122 -27.42 8.68 -27.88
N HIS A 123 -27.85 7.99 -28.94
CA HIS A 123 -28.64 8.61 -30.01
C HIS A 123 -30.12 8.80 -29.62
N LEU A 124 -30.57 8.17 -28.53
CA LEU A 124 -31.91 8.32 -27.95
C LEU A 124 -32.04 9.49 -26.96
N ILE A 125 -30.93 10.03 -26.44
CA ILE A 125 -30.97 11.11 -25.44
C ILE A 125 -31.06 12.47 -26.18
N ASP A 126 -32.15 13.19 -25.94
CA ASP A 126 -32.41 14.60 -26.32
C ASP A 126 -32.42 14.93 -27.82
N VAL A 127 -33.07 14.13 -28.67
CA VAL A 127 -33.24 14.46 -30.09
C VAL A 127 -34.70 14.33 -30.54
N LYS A 128 -35.21 15.36 -31.25
CA LYS A 128 -36.49 15.26 -31.96
C LYS A 128 -36.37 14.19 -33.05
N PRO A 129 -37.37 13.31 -33.24
CA PRO A 129 -37.30 12.25 -34.24
C PRO A 129 -37.30 12.85 -35.66
N THR A 130 -36.11 12.94 -36.24
CA THR A 130 -35.87 13.27 -37.66
C THR A 130 -35.81 11.96 -38.45
N PRO A 131 -36.32 11.87 -39.69
CA PRO A 131 -36.26 10.64 -40.50
C PRO A 131 -34.86 10.03 -40.60
N GLU A 132 -33.83 10.86 -40.80
CA GLU A 132 -32.42 10.43 -40.85
C GLU A 132 -31.90 9.85 -39.52
N LEU A 133 -32.46 10.30 -38.39
CA LEU A 133 -32.10 9.76 -37.07
C LEU A 133 -32.72 8.38 -36.85
N ILE A 134 -33.96 8.20 -37.32
CA ILE A 134 -34.67 6.92 -37.24
C ILE A 134 -33.92 5.87 -38.07
N GLU A 135 -33.51 6.21 -39.30
CA GLU A 135 -32.72 5.33 -40.17
C GLU A 135 -31.38 4.92 -39.51
N LYS A 136 -30.66 5.88 -38.89
CA LYS A 136 -29.44 5.59 -38.13
C LYS A 136 -29.69 4.72 -36.88
N LEU A 137 -30.83 4.87 -36.22
CA LEU A 137 -31.20 4.02 -35.09
C LEU A 137 -31.52 2.60 -35.54
N GLU A 138 -32.25 2.45 -36.65
CA GLU A 138 -32.57 1.15 -37.26
C GLU A 138 -31.31 0.41 -37.71
N GLU A 139 -30.34 1.13 -38.27
CA GLU A 139 -29.01 0.59 -38.60
C GLU A 139 -28.30 0.07 -37.34
N ILE A 140 -28.18 0.90 -36.29
CA ILE A 140 -27.50 0.50 -35.04
C ILE A 140 -28.24 -0.66 -34.36
N MET A 141 -29.57 -0.66 -34.38
CA MET A 141 -30.39 -1.74 -33.82
C MET A 141 -30.16 -3.04 -34.59
N SER A 142 -30.17 -2.99 -35.92
CA SER A 142 -29.89 -4.14 -36.79
C SER A 142 -28.47 -4.68 -36.57
N GLU A 143 -27.46 -3.82 -36.44
CA GLU A 143 -26.08 -4.22 -36.14
C GLU A 143 -25.95 -4.94 -34.79
N VAL A 144 -26.67 -4.46 -33.77
CA VAL A 144 -26.71 -5.08 -32.43
C VAL A 144 -27.42 -6.42 -32.48
N GLU A 145 -28.57 -6.50 -33.15
CA GLU A 145 -29.34 -7.74 -33.32
C GLU A 145 -28.54 -8.80 -34.08
N ILE A 146 -27.88 -8.43 -35.18
CA ILE A 146 -26.97 -9.29 -35.92
C ILE A 146 -25.85 -9.77 -34.99
N SER A 147 -25.21 -8.88 -34.23
CA SER A 147 -24.13 -9.25 -33.31
C SER A 147 -24.60 -10.21 -32.21
N ILE A 148 -25.81 -10.04 -31.68
CA ILE A 148 -26.42 -10.94 -30.69
C ILE A 148 -26.74 -12.31 -31.32
N ASN A 149 -27.32 -12.32 -32.52
CA ASN A 149 -27.70 -13.55 -33.21
C ASN A 149 -26.47 -14.36 -33.63
N THR A 150 -25.43 -13.70 -34.16
CA THR A 150 -24.14 -14.33 -34.48
C THR A 150 -23.49 -14.94 -33.23
N LEU A 151 -23.45 -14.20 -32.12
CA LEU A 151 -22.93 -14.74 -30.86
C LEU A 151 -23.72 -15.98 -30.42
N LYS A 152 -25.05 -15.92 -30.43
CA LYS A 152 -25.91 -17.06 -30.05
C LYS A 152 -25.67 -18.28 -30.94
N GLU A 153 -25.55 -18.08 -32.25
CA GLU A 153 -25.33 -19.17 -33.20
C GLU A 153 -23.94 -19.78 -33.06
N GLU A 154 -22.89 -18.96 -32.93
CA GLU A 154 -21.54 -19.44 -32.67
C GLU A 154 -21.45 -20.27 -31.38
N GLN A 155 -22.07 -19.79 -30.28
CA GLN A 155 -22.07 -20.53 -29.01
C GLN A 155 -22.85 -21.86 -29.14
N ARG A 156 -23.96 -21.88 -29.88
CA ARG A 156 -24.69 -23.13 -30.18
C ARG A 156 -23.85 -24.11 -30.99
N SER A 157 -23.14 -23.63 -32.02
CA SER A 157 -22.26 -24.49 -32.84
C SER A 157 -21.13 -25.08 -32.01
N ARG A 158 -20.39 -24.24 -31.27
CA ARG A 158 -19.28 -24.69 -30.40
C ARG A 158 -19.77 -25.70 -29.36
N PHE A 159 -20.89 -25.43 -28.69
CA PHE A 159 -21.46 -26.37 -27.72
C PHE A 159 -21.81 -27.72 -28.35
N LYS A 160 -22.37 -27.72 -29.56
CA LYS A 160 -22.71 -28.94 -30.31
C LYS A 160 -21.47 -29.73 -30.72
N GLU A 161 -20.38 -29.04 -31.06
CA GLU A 161 -19.08 -29.65 -31.36
C GLU A 161 -18.48 -30.30 -30.11
N TYR A 162 -18.34 -29.57 -29.00
CA TYR A 162 -17.84 -30.14 -27.74
C TYR A 162 -18.71 -31.29 -27.22
N SER A 163 -20.03 -31.23 -27.37
CA SER A 163 -20.92 -32.33 -26.98
C SER A 163 -20.66 -33.61 -27.79
N LYS A 164 -20.29 -33.48 -29.07
CA LYS A 164 -19.91 -34.62 -29.90
C LYS A 164 -18.55 -35.18 -29.48
N GLU A 165 -17.56 -34.30 -29.28
CA GLU A 165 -16.21 -34.67 -28.86
C GLU A 165 -16.21 -35.33 -27.48
N GLU A 166 -16.97 -34.80 -26.54
CA GLU A 166 -17.17 -35.41 -25.22
C GLU A 166 -17.78 -36.82 -25.36
N GLY A 167 -18.75 -36.98 -26.27
CA GLY A 167 -19.35 -38.27 -26.59
C GLY A 167 -18.33 -39.27 -27.13
N THR A 168 -17.47 -38.85 -28.07
CA THR A 168 -16.43 -39.72 -28.65
C THR A 168 -15.38 -40.08 -27.61
N LEU A 169 -14.88 -39.12 -26.83
CA LEU A 169 -13.89 -39.36 -25.77
C LEU A 169 -14.44 -40.31 -24.69
N ARG A 170 -15.72 -40.16 -24.29
CA ARG A 170 -16.37 -41.09 -23.36
C ARG A 170 -16.45 -42.51 -23.91
N GLN A 171 -16.73 -42.66 -25.21
CA GLN A 171 -16.73 -43.98 -25.87
C GLN A 171 -15.32 -44.57 -25.92
N GLU A 172 -14.30 -43.77 -26.22
CA GLU A 172 -12.89 -44.19 -26.23
C GLU A 172 -12.44 -44.62 -24.84
N ILE A 173 -12.70 -43.84 -23.79
CA ILE A 173 -12.38 -44.20 -22.41
C ILE A 173 -13.06 -45.52 -22.04
N THR A 174 -14.32 -45.72 -22.43
CA THR A 174 -15.04 -46.98 -22.20
C THR A 174 -14.40 -48.15 -22.95
N ALA A 175 -13.96 -47.93 -24.19
CA ALA A 175 -13.26 -48.93 -24.99
C ALA A 175 -11.90 -49.30 -24.39
N TYR A 176 -11.12 -48.31 -23.95
CA TYR A 176 -9.85 -48.52 -23.24
C TYR A 176 -10.05 -49.21 -21.90
N GLY A 177 -11.09 -48.85 -21.14
CA GLY A 177 -11.47 -49.53 -19.90
C GLY A 177 -11.71 -51.02 -20.13
N LYS A 178 -12.53 -51.36 -21.13
CA LYS A 178 -12.75 -52.77 -21.54
C LYS A 178 -11.46 -53.45 -21.99
N LYS A 179 -10.57 -52.75 -22.70
CA LYS A 179 -9.28 -53.28 -23.14
C LYS A 179 -8.37 -53.61 -21.96
N ILE A 180 -8.34 -52.74 -20.94
CA ILE A 180 -7.58 -52.94 -19.71
C ILE A 180 -8.16 -54.10 -18.89
N GLU A 181 -9.49 -54.19 -18.78
CA GLU A 181 -10.16 -55.33 -18.15
C GLU A 181 -9.81 -56.64 -18.88
N ASN A 182 -9.82 -56.64 -20.20
CA ASN A 182 -9.42 -57.79 -21.02
C ASN A 182 -7.93 -58.14 -20.84
N TRP A 183 -7.04 -57.15 -20.74
CA TRP A 183 -5.63 -57.40 -20.39
C TRP A 183 -5.47 -57.98 -18.99
N SER A 184 -6.26 -57.52 -18.02
CA SER A 184 -6.24 -58.07 -16.66
C SER A 184 -6.73 -59.53 -16.59
N LEU A 185 -7.60 -59.92 -17.53
CA LEU A 185 -8.01 -61.31 -17.73
C LEU A 185 -6.92 -62.11 -18.45
N ALA A 186 -6.29 -61.53 -19.48
CA ALA A 186 -5.21 -62.17 -20.24
C ALA A 186 -3.93 -62.39 -19.42
N VAL A 187 -3.62 -61.54 -18.45
CA VAL A 187 -2.47 -61.73 -17.53
C VAL A 187 -2.73 -62.83 -16.50
N LYS A 188 -4.00 -63.15 -16.20
CA LYS A 188 -4.36 -64.31 -15.35
C LYS A 188 -4.34 -65.63 -16.12
N THR A 189 -4.31 -65.58 -17.45
CA THR A 189 -4.12 -66.73 -18.34
C THR A 189 -2.81 -66.55 -19.08
N ASP A 190 -1.70 -66.93 -18.47
CA ASP A 190 -0.35 -66.84 -19.04
C ASP A 190 -0.33 -67.11 -20.57
N PRO A 191 0.09 -66.15 -21.41
CA PRO A 191 0.16 -66.36 -22.85
C PRO A 191 1.44 -67.14 -23.17
N LYS A 192 1.33 -68.47 -23.25
CA LYS A 192 2.33 -69.26 -23.97
C LYS A 192 2.27 -68.90 -25.46
N LEU A 193 3.35 -68.27 -25.94
CA LEU A 193 3.67 -68.05 -27.35
C LEU A 193 3.51 -69.33 -28.20
N PRO A 194 3.23 -69.19 -29.50
CA PRO A 194 2.60 -70.23 -30.30
C PRO A 194 3.58 -71.36 -30.63
N LYS A 195 3.18 -72.58 -30.32
CA LYS A 195 3.63 -73.77 -31.03
C LYS A 195 2.41 -74.55 -31.51
N ALA A 196 2.57 -75.05 -32.74
CA ALA A 196 1.61 -75.74 -33.58
C ALA A 196 0.97 -76.98 -32.91
N PRO A 197 -0.10 -77.54 -33.48
CA PRO A 197 -1.21 -78.14 -32.78
C PRO A 197 -0.89 -79.55 -32.34
N THR A 198 -1.12 -79.89 -31.06
CA THR A 198 -1.63 -81.21 -30.68
C THR A 198 -1.95 -81.32 -29.18
N VAL A 199 -3.11 -81.96 -28.93
CA VAL A 199 -3.57 -82.59 -27.69
C VAL A 199 -4.00 -81.66 -26.54
N LYS A 200 -5.32 -81.63 -26.38
CA LYS A 200 -6.07 -81.14 -25.21
C LYS A 200 -5.50 -81.73 -23.92
N THR A 201 -4.74 -80.93 -23.17
CA THR A 201 -4.39 -81.25 -21.78
C THR A 201 -5.30 -80.45 -20.86
N LYS A 202 -6.01 -81.19 -19.98
CA LYS A 202 -6.90 -80.68 -18.94
C LYS A 202 -6.14 -79.72 -17.99
N PRO A 203 -6.81 -78.71 -17.40
CA PRO A 203 -6.21 -77.87 -16.37
C PRO A 203 -5.81 -78.73 -15.16
N THR A 204 -4.69 -78.38 -14.52
CA THR A 204 -4.15 -79.05 -13.34
C THR A 204 -5.12 -79.03 -12.17
N ASP A 205 -5.39 -80.23 -11.65
CA ASP A 205 -6.32 -80.64 -10.57
C ASP A 205 -6.05 -80.01 -9.16
N LYS A 206 -5.23 -78.95 -9.06
CA LYS A 206 -4.82 -78.38 -7.77
C LYS A 206 -5.60 -77.13 -7.34
N ASP A 207 -6.27 -76.45 -8.27
CA ASP A 207 -7.00 -75.19 -8.00
C ASP A 207 -8.53 -75.36 -7.92
N LEU A 208 -9.03 -76.59 -8.00
CA LEU A 208 -10.46 -76.89 -7.96
C LEU A 208 -10.94 -77.07 -6.51
N PRO A 209 -12.14 -76.56 -6.14
CA PRO A 209 -12.76 -76.81 -4.84
C PRO A 209 -12.80 -78.30 -4.51
N ALA A 210 -12.65 -78.64 -3.23
CA ALA A 210 -12.59 -80.04 -2.80
C ALA A 210 -13.80 -80.86 -3.26
N GLU A 211 -14.97 -80.22 -3.35
CA GLU A 211 -16.22 -80.78 -3.84
C GLU A 211 -16.20 -81.08 -5.34
N VAL A 212 -15.52 -80.24 -6.14
CA VAL A 212 -15.35 -80.45 -7.58
C VAL A 212 -14.36 -81.59 -7.83
N ARG A 213 -13.27 -81.65 -7.06
CA ARG A 213 -12.30 -82.75 -7.12
C ARG A 213 -12.90 -84.09 -6.67
N ALA A 214 -13.75 -84.07 -5.64
CA ALA A 214 -14.45 -85.27 -5.18
C ALA A 214 -15.36 -85.86 -6.28
N LEU A 215 -16.10 -85.01 -7.00
CA LEU A 215 -16.94 -85.44 -8.13
C LEU A 215 -16.10 -85.98 -9.30
N GLU A 216 -15.01 -85.31 -9.67
CA GLU A 216 -14.15 -85.76 -10.77
C GLU A 216 -13.41 -87.06 -10.44
N ALA A 217 -12.92 -87.20 -9.20
CA ALA A 217 -12.30 -88.43 -8.71
C ALA A 217 -13.30 -89.59 -8.62
N PHE A 218 -14.54 -89.31 -8.22
CA PHE A 218 -15.62 -90.30 -8.20
C PHE A 218 -15.91 -90.81 -9.62
N LEU A 219 -16.16 -89.90 -10.57
CA LEU A 219 -16.40 -90.26 -11.97
C LEU A 219 -15.23 -91.03 -12.61
N GLN A 220 -13.98 -90.69 -12.27
CA GLN A 220 -12.81 -91.43 -12.77
C GLN A 220 -12.72 -92.84 -12.20
N LYS A 221 -13.09 -93.04 -10.92
CA LYS A 221 -13.07 -94.36 -10.26
C LYS A 221 -14.21 -95.27 -10.68
N THR A 222 -15.38 -94.72 -10.99
CA THR A 222 -16.62 -95.48 -11.24
C THR A 222 -16.92 -95.69 -12.72
N GLY A 223 -15.95 -95.53 -13.63
CA GLY A 223 -16.18 -95.77 -15.06
C GLY A 223 -16.96 -94.66 -15.79
N GLY A 224 -16.80 -93.40 -15.36
CA GLY A 224 -17.27 -92.22 -16.07
C GLY A 224 -18.73 -91.84 -15.80
N SER A 225 -19.35 -91.16 -16.76
CA SER A 225 -20.72 -90.62 -16.65
C SER A 225 -21.81 -91.69 -16.58
N CYS A 226 -21.53 -92.92 -17.02
CA CYS A 226 -22.48 -94.03 -17.04
C CYS A 226 -22.22 -95.08 -15.96
N GLY A 227 -21.30 -94.83 -15.01
CA GLY A 227 -21.05 -95.77 -13.90
C GLY A 227 -20.44 -97.12 -14.34
N GLY A 228 -19.79 -97.15 -15.51
CA GLY A 228 -19.29 -98.40 -16.12
C GLY A 228 -20.36 -99.26 -16.79
N TRP A 229 -21.62 -98.81 -16.84
CA TRP A 229 -22.68 -99.46 -17.62
C TRP A 229 -22.62 -99.06 -19.09
N ASP A 230 -23.16 -99.93 -19.95
CA ASP A 230 -23.38 -99.59 -21.35
C ASP A 230 -24.35 -98.39 -21.45
N PRO A 231 -24.13 -97.43 -22.38
CA PRO A 231 -24.99 -96.27 -22.51
C PRO A 231 -26.48 -96.60 -22.71
N TYR A 232 -26.82 -97.71 -23.38
CA TYR A 232 -28.21 -98.13 -23.59
C TYR A 232 -28.85 -98.65 -22.30
N ASP A 233 -28.11 -99.45 -21.53
CA ASP A 233 -28.54 -99.96 -20.23
C ASP A 233 -28.69 -98.82 -19.22
N HIS A 234 -27.78 -97.84 -19.25
CA HIS A 234 -27.80 -96.66 -18.40
C HIS A 234 -29.01 -95.76 -18.72
N GLU A 235 -29.32 -95.54 -19.99
CA GLU A 235 -30.50 -94.77 -20.43
C GLU A 235 -31.81 -95.47 -19.99
N THR A 236 -31.85 -96.79 -20.13
CA THR A 236 -32.99 -97.61 -19.70
C THR A 236 -33.16 -97.55 -18.17
N PHE A 237 -32.06 -97.64 -17.42
CA PHE A 237 -32.04 -97.39 -15.98
C PHE A 237 -32.61 -96.00 -15.65
N PHE A 238 -32.15 -94.94 -16.31
CA PHE A 238 -32.53 -93.58 -16.00
C PHE A 238 -34.02 -93.31 -16.23
N LYS A 239 -34.60 -93.86 -17.31
CA LYS A 239 -36.04 -93.79 -17.61
C LYS A 239 -36.88 -94.41 -16.50
N ILE A 240 -36.52 -95.63 -16.07
CA ILE A 240 -37.27 -96.35 -15.05
C ILE A 240 -37.02 -95.71 -13.66
N TRP A 241 -35.81 -95.22 -13.39
CA TRP A 241 -35.43 -94.54 -12.15
C TRP A 241 -36.24 -93.26 -11.94
N THR A 242 -36.35 -92.46 -13.00
CA THR A 242 -37.13 -91.22 -13.00
C THR A 242 -38.63 -91.51 -12.83
N LYS A 243 -39.14 -92.56 -13.47
CA LYS A 243 -40.54 -93.02 -13.33
C LYS A 243 -40.88 -93.39 -11.89
N HIS A 244 -39.98 -94.06 -11.18
CA HIS A 244 -40.16 -94.51 -9.79
C HIS A 244 -39.65 -93.50 -8.75
N ARG A 245 -39.16 -92.33 -9.16
CA ARG A 245 -38.56 -91.32 -8.26
C ARG A 245 -37.51 -91.91 -7.30
N GLY A 246 -36.76 -92.92 -7.75
CA GLY A 246 -35.74 -93.60 -6.95
C GLY A 246 -36.24 -94.48 -5.81
N GLN A 247 -37.52 -94.90 -5.84
CA GLN A 247 -38.08 -95.86 -4.88
C GLN A 247 -37.73 -97.31 -5.23
N ALA A 248 -37.72 -98.20 -4.23
CA ALA A 248 -37.35 -99.62 -4.38
C ALA A 248 -38.22 -100.40 -5.39
N ALA A 249 -39.42 -99.89 -5.73
CA ALA A 249 -40.27 -100.42 -6.81
C ALA A 249 -39.57 -100.42 -8.18
N TYR A 250 -38.60 -99.53 -8.38
CA TYR A 250 -37.69 -99.47 -9.52
C TYR A 250 -37.08 -100.83 -9.88
N ARG A 251 -36.60 -101.58 -8.87
CA ARG A 251 -35.83 -102.81 -9.08
C ARG A 251 -36.65 -103.90 -9.77
N LYS A 252 -37.96 -103.94 -9.47
CA LYS A 252 -38.88 -104.91 -10.07
C LYS A 252 -39.14 -104.61 -11.55
N GLU A 253 -39.32 -103.33 -11.89
CA GLU A 253 -39.56 -102.91 -13.28
C GLU A 253 -38.27 -102.98 -14.11
N ALA A 254 -37.14 -102.53 -13.58
CA ALA A 254 -35.90 -102.51 -14.34
C ALA A 254 -35.33 -103.92 -14.63
N LYS A 255 -35.68 -104.94 -13.84
CA LYS A 255 -35.37 -106.34 -14.18
C LYS A 255 -36.05 -106.82 -15.48
N LEU A 256 -37.21 -106.24 -15.84
CA LEU A 256 -37.93 -106.58 -17.06
C LEU A 256 -37.26 -106.01 -18.32
N TYR A 257 -36.63 -104.83 -18.18
CA TYR A 257 -36.03 -104.09 -19.30
C TYR A 257 -34.51 -104.24 -19.39
N LEU A 258 -33.87 -104.85 -18.39
CA LEU A 258 -32.42 -105.15 -18.36
C LEU A 258 -32.17 -106.66 -18.14
N PRO A 259 -32.43 -107.52 -19.14
CA PRO A 259 -32.33 -108.97 -18.98
C PRO A 259 -30.91 -109.48 -18.69
N GLY A 260 -29.88 -108.68 -18.94
CA GLY A 260 -28.46 -109.01 -18.72
C GLY A 260 -27.88 -108.54 -17.39
N LYS A 261 -28.66 -107.89 -16.51
CA LYS A 261 -28.17 -107.34 -15.23
C LYS A 261 -28.75 -108.08 -14.04
N THR A 262 -27.90 -108.34 -13.05
CA THR A 262 -28.33 -108.95 -11.79
C THR A 262 -28.95 -107.90 -10.86
N LEU A 263 -29.81 -108.33 -9.95
CA LEU A 263 -30.39 -107.42 -8.93
C LEU A 263 -29.30 -106.69 -8.12
N LYS A 264 -28.19 -107.37 -7.83
CA LYS A 264 -27.06 -106.80 -7.11
C LYS A 264 -26.34 -105.71 -7.91
N GLU A 265 -26.16 -105.89 -9.22
CA GLU A 265 -25.60 -104.86 -10.10
C GLU A 265 -26.51 -103.64 -10.19
N MET A 266 -27.83 -103.85 -10.22
CA MET A 266 -28.81 -102.76 -10.22
C MET A 266 -28.80 -101.95 -8.91
N GLU A 267 -28.63 -102.62 -7.76
CA GLU A 267 -28.47 -101.97 -6.45
C GLU A 267 -27.19 -101.15 -6.38
N GLN A 268 -26.08 -101.70 -6.86
CA GLN A 268 -24.80 -100.99 -6.92
C GLN A 268 -24.88 -99.75 -7.81
N HIS A 269 -25.60 -99.82 -8.93
CA HIS A 269 -25.77 -98.69 -9.83
C HIS A 269 -26.77 -97.65 -9.29
N GLU A 270 -27.78 -98.08 -8.53
CA GLU A 270 -28.67 -97.20 -7.75
C GLU A 270 -27.87 -96.40 -6.71
N ASP A 271 -27.00 -97.06 -5.95
CA ASP A 271 -26.17 -96.41 -4.92
C ASP A 271 -25.15 -95.46 -5.56
N TRP A 272 -24.53 -95.88 -6.67
CA TRP A 272 -23.66 -95.02 -7.48
C TRP A 272 -24.39 -93.76 -7.98
N HIS A 273 -25.61 -93.90 -8.51
CA HIS A 273 -26.38 -92.76 -9.03
C HIS A 273 -26.80 -91.80 -7.91
N ARG A 274 -27.16 -92.32 -6.72
CA ARG A 274 -27.40 -91.50 -5.53
C ARG A 274 -26.16 -90.72 -5.13
N GLU A 275 -25.01 -91.38 -5.04
CA GLU A 275 -23.75 -90.73 -4.69
C GLU A 275 -23.36 -89.66 -5.72
N LEU A 276 -23.56 -89.93 -7.01
CA LEU A 276 -23.36 -88.97 -8.09
C LEU A 276 -24.20 -87.71 -7.90
N ILE A 277 -25.50 -87.84 -7.59
CA ILE A 277 -26.39 -86.70 -7.33
C ILE A 277 -25.86 -85.88 -6.14
N THR A 278 -25.51 -86.53 -5.03
CA THR A 278 -24.99 -85.81 -3.85
C THR A 278 -23.71 -85.03 -4.14
N LEU A 279 -22.81 -85.58 -4.97
CA LEU A 279 -21.58 -84.90 -5.36
C LEU A 279 -21.83 -83.73 -6.33
N GLN A 280 -22.79 -83.88 -7.25
CA GLN A 280 -23.24 -82.79 -8.11
C GLN A 280 -23.88 -81.66 -7.31
N ASP A 281 -24.68 -81.98 -6.29
CA ASP A 281 -25.27 -81.00 -5.36
C ASP A 281 -24.20 -80.25 -4.58
N LYS A 282 -23.25 -80.97 -3.97
CA LYS A 282 -22.10 -80.35 -3.28
C LYS A 282 -21.31 -79.41 -4.19
N LYS A 283 -21.10 -79.79 -5.47
CA LYS A 283 -20.48 -78.91 -6.47
C LYS A 283 -21.32 -77.67 -6.75
N ARG A 284 -22.64 -77.81 -6.92
CA ARG A 284 -23.56 -76.67 -7.14
C ARG A 284 -23.53 -75.71 -5.95
N GLU A 285 -23.60 -76.23 -4.73
CA GLU A 285 -23.51 -75.44 -3.50
C GLU A 285 -22.17 -74.72 -3.36
N ALA A 286 -21.05 -75.39 -3.64
CA ALA A 286 -19.72 -74.76 -3.60
C ALA A 286 -19.62 -73.57 -4.57
N ILE A 287 -20.17 -73.71 -5.79
CA ILE A 287 -20.22 -72.63 -6.77
C ILE A 287 -21.10 -71.47 -6.27
N GLN A 288 -22.26 -71.76 -5.68
CA GLN A 288 -23.15 -70.73 -5.14
C GLN A 288 -22.50 -69.98 -3.98
N ARG A 289 -21.87 -70.70 -3.03
CA ARG A 289 -21.10 -70.10 -1.92
C ARG A 289 -19.99 -69.20 -2.43
N TRP A 290 -19.23 -69.65 -3.43
CA TRP A 290 -18.18 -68.84 -4.05
C TRP A 290 -18.74 -67.57 -4.69
N LYS A 291 -19.85 -67.65 -5.45
CA LYS A 291 -20.52 -66.48 -6.04
C LYS A 291 -21.00 -65.50 -4.96
N ALA A 292 -21.63 -66.00 -3.89
CA ALA A 292 -22.11 -65.18 -2.79
C ALA A 292 -20.96 -64.48 -2.05
N SER A 293 -19.89 -65.21 -1.75
CA SER A 293 -18.68 -64.68 -1.12
C SER A 293 -18.03 -63.59 -1.99
N LYS A 294 -17.92 -63.80 -3.31
CA LYS A 294 -17.39 -62.80 -4.24
C LYS A 294 -18.28 -61.55 -4.32
N HIS A 295 -19.60 -61.72 -4.31
CA HIS A 295 -20.52 -60.60 -4.29
C HIS A 295 -20.38 -59.77 -3.00
N GLN A 296 -20.31 -60.44 -1.84
CA GLN A 296 -20.12 -59.79 -0.55
C GLN A 296 -18.77 -59.06 -0.46
N GLU A 297 -17.69 -59.66 -0.96
CA GLU A 297 -16.37 -59.01 -1.03
C GLU A 297 -16.41 -57.73 -1.87
N CYS A 298 -17.06 -57.76 -3.03
CA CYS A 298 -17.26 -56.58 -3.87
C CYS A 298 -18.07 -55.50 -3.16
N GLN A 299 -19.16 -55.86 -2.48
CA GLN A 299 -19.97 -54.92 -1.71
C GLN A 299 -19.18 -54.25 -0.58
N MET A 300 -18.41 -55.03 0.19
CA MET A 300 -17.56 -54.50 1.26
C MET A 300 -16.50 -53.53 0.72
N ARG A 301 -15.91 -53.85 -0.44
CA ARG A 301 -14.96 -52.96 -1.12
C ARG A 301 -15.61 -51.65 -1.55
N MET A 302 -16.80 -51.72 -2.14
CA MET A 302 -17.57 -50.53 -2.53
C MET A 302 -17.93 -49.66 -1.33
N GLN A 303 -18.41 -50.25 -0.24
CA GLN A 303 -18.76 -49.51 0.98
C GLN A 303 -17.53 -48.83 1.60
N SER A 304 -16.41 -49.55 1.69
CA SER A 304 -15.15 -48.96 2.18
C SER A 304 -14.70 -47.80 1.29
N GLN A 305 -14.78 -47.94 -0.03
CA GLN A 305 -14.45 -46.86 -0.95
C GLN A 305 -15.38 -45.64 -0.77
N GLU A 306 -16.69 -45.86 -0.67
CA GLU A 306 -17.69 -44.80 -0.45
C GLU A 306 -17.47 -44.07 0.87
N GLU A 307 -17.14 -44.78 1.95
CA GLU A 307 -16.80 -44.19 3.25
C GLU A 307 -15.55 -43.32 3.18
N THR A 308 -14.50 -43.80 2.51
CA THR A 308 -13.26 -43.01 2.32
C THR A 308 -13.53 -41.74 1.49
N GLU A 309 -14.37 -41.83 0.46
CA GLU A 309 -14.75 -40.68 -0.36
C GLU A 309 -15.59 -39.67 0.43
N LYS A 310 -16.57 -40.14 1.21
CA LYS A 310 -17.36 -39.30 2.12
C LYS A 310 -16.49 -38.60 3.15
N ALA A 311 -15.52 -39.31 3.74
CA ALA A 311 -14.57 -38.72 4.68
C ALA A 311 -13.69 -37.64 4.00
N ALA A 312 -13.22 -37.89 2.78
CA ALA A 312 -12.45 -36.92 2.00
C ALA A 312 -13.28 -35.67 1.66
N ARG A 313 -14.56 -35.83 1.28
CA ARG A 313 -15.49 -34.71 1.04
C ARG A 313 -15.69 -33.86 2.29
N ARG A 314 -15.97 -34.48 3.44
CA ARG A 314 -16.12 -33.78 4.74
C ARG A 314 -14.83 -33.03 5.13
N ALA A 315 -13.67 -33.63 4.93
CA ALA A 315 -12.39 -32.97 5.21
C ALA A 315 -12.15 -31.75 4.30
N LYS A 316 -12.53 -31.83 3.01
CA LYS A 316 -12.43 -30.71 2.07
C LYS A 316 -13.39 -29.58 2.45
N GLU A 317 -14.63 -29.90 2.82
CA GLU A 317 -15.61 -28.92 3.30
C GLU A 317 -15.14 -28.23 4.59
N ALA A 318 -14.61 -28.98 5.55
CA ALA A 318 -14.06 -28.42 6.78
C ALA A 318 -12.90 -27.45 6.49
N LYS A 319 -11.97 -27.81 5.59
CA LYS A 319 -10.89 -26.92 5.14
C LYS A 319 -11.45 -25.64 4.48
N SER A 320 -12.47 -25.77 3.63
CA SER A 320 -13.09 -24.60 2.98
C SER A 320 -13.77 -23.68 3.99
N ARG A 321 -14.45 -24.24 5.00
CA ARG A 321 -15.08 -23.45 6.07
C ARG A 321 -14.05 -22.73 6.93
N ALA A 322 -12.98 -23.43 7.31
CA ALA A 322 -11.88 -22.81 8.06
C ALA A 322 -11.20 -21.69 7.27
N TRP A 323 -11.04 -21.85 5.96
CA TRP A 323 -10.52 -20.80 5.08
C TRP A 323 -11.45 -19.58 5.00
N GLN A 324 -12.76 -19.81 4.87
CA GLN A 324 -13.75 -18.72 4.88
C GLN A 324 -13.75 -17.96 6.21
N GLN A 325 -13.67 -18.68 7.34
CA GLN A 325 -13.58 -18.06 8.66
C GLN A 325 -12.33 -17.18 8.79
N LYS A 326 -11.16 -17.66 8.35
CA LYS A 326 -9.93 -16.85 8.34
C LYS A 326 -10.07 -15.57 7.51
N ILE A 327 -10.66 -15.65 6.32
CA ILE A 327 -10.90 -14.47 5.48
C ILE A 327 -11.85 -13.49 6.17
N GLU A 328 -12.89 -14.00 6.83
CA GLU A 328 -13.86 -13.17 7.53
C GLU A 328 -13.23 -12.48 8.76
N GLU A 329 -12.41 -13.20 9.52
CA GLU A 329 -11.62 -12.67 10.63
C GLU A 329 -10.65 -11.57 10.16
N GLU A 330 -9.87 -11.82 9.10
CA GLU A 330 -8.99 -10.80 8.51
C GLU A 330 -9.74 -9.56 8.02
N ARG A 331 -10.97 -9.75 7.50
CA ARG A 331 -11.82 -8.63 7.09
C ARG A 331 -12.31 -7.83 8.29
N ARG A 332 -12.70 -8.51 9.38
CA ARG A 332 -13.10 -7.87 10.64
C ARG A 332 -11.95 -7.10 11.27
N GLU A 333 -10.76 -7.70 11.33
CA GLU A 333 -9.56 -7.00 11.82
C GLU A 333 -9.23 -5.77 10.99
N ARG A 334 -9.29 -5.86 9.65
CA ARG A 334 -9.08 -4.71 8.77
C ARG A 334 -10.10 -3.61 9.00
N ALA A 335 -11.38 -3.96 9.19
CA ALA A 335 -12.42 -2.99 9.49
C ALA A 335 -12.19 -2.32 10.85
N TRP A 336 -11.79 -3.10 11.86
CA TRP A 336 -11.48 -2.59 13.20
C TRP A 336 -10.28 -1.62 13.18
N ARG A 337 -9.16 -1.98 12.52
CA ARG A 337 -8.01 -1.06 12.35
C ARG A 337 -8.39 0.23 11.63
N LEU A 338 -9.28 0.14 10.64
CA LEU A 338 -9.75 1.31 9.92
C LEU A 338 -10.60 2.23 10.81
N GLU A 339 -11.43 1.65 11.68
CA GLU A 339 -12.24 2.42 12.61
C GLU A 339 -11.38 3.09 13.69
N GLU A 340 -10.41 2.36 14.26
CA GLU A 340 -9.41 2.97 15.18
C GLU A 340 -8.67 4.14 14.51
N TRP A 341 -8.22 3.97 13.27
CA TRP A 341 -7.56 5.06 12.54
C TRP A 341 -8.49 6.25 12.29
N ARG A 342 -9.78 6.02 12.02
CA ARG A 342 -10.77 7.11 11.88
C ARG A 342 -10.99 7.83 13.19
N GLU A 343 -11.09 7.12 14.31
CA GLU A 343 -11.22 7.73 15.64
C GLU A 343 -9.98 8.52 16.02
N GLU A 344 -8.78 7.98 15.77
CA GLU A 344 -7.53 8.69 16.02
C GLU A 344 -7.42 9.96 15.16
N LYS A 345 -7.81 9.87 13.88
CA LYS A 345 -7.86 11.02 12.98
C LYS A 345 -8.84 12.08 13.48
N LYS A 346 -10.05 11.68 13.91
CA LYS A 346 -11.02 12.60 14.52
C LYS A 346 -10.47 13.26 15.79
N ARG A 347 -9.84 12.49 16.68
CA ARG A 347 -9.21 13.05 17.90
C ARG A 347 -8.11 14.05 17.56
N LYS A 348 -7.31 13.80 16.52
CA LYS A 348 -6.29 14.75 16.05
C LYS A 348 -6.93 16.02 15.50
N GLU A 349 -7.95 15.90 14.68
CA GLU A 349 -8.70 17.05 14.16
C GLU A 349 -9.36 17.87 15.29
N GLU A 350 -9.96 17.21 16.29
CA GLU A 350 -10.52 17.87 17.49
C GLU A 350 -9.44 18.62 18.28
N LEU A 351 -8.28 17.99 18.51
CA LEU A 351 -7.15 18.64 19.19
C LEU A 351 -6.59 19.83 18.39
N GLU A 352 -6.50 19.72 17.06
CA GLU A 352 -6.06 20.82 16.19
C GLU A 352 -7.05 21.99 16.21
N GLU A 353 -8.36 21.72 16.20
CA GLU A 353 -9.38 22.76 16.32
C GLU A 353 -9.40 23.40 17.72
N GLU A 354 -9.23 22.62 18.79
CA GLU A 354 -9.05 23.15 20.15
C GLU A 354 -7.80 24.06 20.25
N GLN A 355 -6.69 23.66 19.63
CA GLN A 355 -5.48 24.48 19.57
C GLN A 355 -5.71 25.79 18.80
N ARG A 356 -6.36 25.73 17.64
CA ARG A 356 -6.72 26.93 16.85
C ARG A 356 -7.59 27.90 17.64
N LEU A 357 -8.61 27.37 18.32
CA LEU A 357 -9.48 28.18 19.17
C LEU A 357 -8.69 28.80 20.34
N ALA A 358 -7.80 28.05 20.98
CA ALA A 358 -6.95 28.57 22.04
C ALA A 358 -5.98 29.67 21.55
N GLU A 359 -5.39 29.50 20.37
CA GLU A 359 -4.52 30.49 19.73
C GLU A 359 -5.28 31.77 19.37
N GLU A 360 -6.48 31.64 18.81
CA GLU A 360 -7.34 32.79 18.49
C GLU A 360 -7.76 33.54 19.76
N ILE A 361 -8.13 32.83 20.83
CA ILE A 361 -8.41 33.44 22.13
C ILE A 361 -7.17 34.16 22.68
N GLN A 362 -5.98 33.56 22.59
CA GLN A 362 -4.74 34.22 23.01
C GLN A 362 -4.45 35.47 22.18
N LYS A 363 -4.63 35.42 20.87
CA LYS A 363 -4.42 36.56 19.97
C LYS A 363 -5.37 37.70 20.32
N GLN A 364 -6.65 37.42 20.50
CA GLN A 364 -7.64 38.42 20.92
C GLN A 364 -7.32 39.02 22.29
N ARG A 365 -6.81 38.21 23.23
CA ARG A 365 -6.34 38.72 24.52
C ARG A 365 -5.15 39.66 24.36
N ARG A 366 -4.15 39.30 23.54
CA ARG A 366 -2.99 40.16 23.24
C ARG A 366 -3.43 41.46 22.57
N GLU A 367 -4.29 41.41 21.56
CA GLU A 367 -4.81 42.61 20.90
C GLU A 367 -5.57 43.53 21.86
N LYS A 368 -6.39 42.96 22.76
CA LYS A 368 -7.08 43.75 23.80
C LYS A 368 -6.09 44.38 24.78
N GLU A 369 -5.06 43.64 25.19
CA GLU A 369 -4.01 44.16 26.07
C GLU A 369 -3.18 45.24 25.39
N ASP A 370 -2.79 45.06 24.13
CA ASP A 370 -2.05 46.05 23.35
C ASP A 370 -2.88 47.31 23.10
N ARG A 371 -4.19 47.19 22.82
CA ARG A 371 -5.11 48.35 22.76
C ARG A 371 -5.17 49.07 24.10
N ARG A 372 -5.20 48.34 25.23
CA ARG A 372 -5.17 48.94 26.56
C ARG A 372 -3.86 49.71 26.78
N ARG A 373 -2.71 49.11 26.46
CA ARG A 373 -1.39 49.75 26.53
C ARG A 373 -1.28 50.97 25.64
N GLN A 374 -1.82 50.94 24.43
CA GLN A 374 -1.85 52.09 23.52
C GLN A 374 -2.66 53.24 24.10
N LEU A 375 -3.80 52.95 24.73
CA LEU A 375 -4.61 53.96 25.43
C LEU A 375 -3.87 54.51 26.65
N GLU A 376 -3.27 53.65 27.48
CA GLU A 376 -2.45 54.07 28.63
C GLU A 376 -1.28 54.98 28.19
N LEU A 377 -0.57 54.62 27.12
CA LEU A 377 0.50 55.45 26.55
C LEU A 377 -0.03 56.77 25.99
N LYS A 378 -1.18 56.76 25.31
CA LYS A 378 -1.80 57.98 24.79
C LYS A 378 -2.17 58.93 25.92
N MET A 379 -2.80 58.42 26.98
CA MET A 379 -3.12 59.18 28.18
C MET A 379 -1.83 59.76 28.80
N PHE A 380 -0.79 58.94 28.96
CA PHE A 380 0.49 59.40 29.51
C PHE A 380 1.14 60.51 28.66
N VAL A 381 1.11 60.39 27.32
CA VAL A 381 1.63 61.42 26.42
C VAL A 381 0.79 62.69 26.50
N GLU A 382 -0.54 62.58 26.55
CA GLU A 382 -1.44 63.74 26.71
C GLU A 382 -1.20 64.46 28.04
N GLU A 383 -1.02 63.72 29.14
CA GLU A 383 -0.65 64.26 30.46
C GLU A 383 0.71 64.97 30.41
N HIS A 384 1.72 64.35 29.82
CA HIS A 384 3.04 64.96 29.69
C HIS A 384 3.02 66.22 28.81
N LEU A 385 2.22 66.23 27.74
CA LEU A 385 2.00 67.43 26.90
C LEU A 385 1.21 68.52 27.62
N HIS A 386 0.30 68.16 28.52
CA HIS A 386 -0.40 69.12 29.37
C HIS A 386 0.58 69.76 30.36
N LEU A 387 1.36 68.95 31.07
CA LEU A 387 2.35 69.41 32.03
C LEU A 387 3.41 70.30 31.34
N ARG A 388 3.91 69.90 30.17
CA ARG A 388 4.85 70.72 29.39
C ARG A 388 4.25 72.06 28.97
N ARG A 389 2.95 72.11 28.64
CA ARG A 389 2.25 73.36 28.31
C ARG A 389 2.10 74.24 29.54
N GLU A 390 1.72 73.69 30.68
CA GLU A 390 1.65 74.43 31.95
C GLU A 390 3.01 74.98 32.35
N GLU A 391 4.08 74.18 32.25
CA GLU A 391 5.46 74.63 32.50
C GLU A 391 5.90 75.74 31.53
N GLU A 392 5.56 75.63 30.24
CA GLU A 392 5.84 76.67 29.25
C GLU A 392 5.06 77.96 29.52
N GLU A 393 3.78 77.85 29.90
CA GLU A 393 2.94 79.00 30.28
C GLU A 393 3.47 79.68 31.56
N GLU A 394 3.87 78.90 32.56
CA GLU A 394 4.51 79.42 33.77
C GLU A 394 5.84 80.11 33.44
N GLN A 395 6.68 79.52 32.59
CA GLN A 395 7.92 80.15 32.15
C GLN A 395 7.66 81.44 31.38
N MET A 396 6.67 81.45 30.49
CA MET A 396 6.26 82.65 29.76
C MET A 396 5.71 83.72 30.71
N SER A 397 4.97 83.32 31.75
CA SER A 397 4.52 84.23 32.81
C SER A 397 5.70 84.82 33.59
N ARG A 398 6.67 83.99 34.02
CA ARG A 398 7.89 84.44 34.70
C ARG A 398 8.72 85.38 33.83
N ARG A 399 8.89 85.07 32.54
CA ARG A 399 9.57 85.97 31.58
C ARG A 399 8.84 87.30 31.44
N ARG A 400 7.52 87.30 31.33
CA ARG A 400 6.72 88.54 31.28
C ARG A 400 6.87 89.35 32.57
N GLU A 401 6.89 88.70 33.73
CA GLU A 401 7.14 89.37 35.01
C GLU A 401 8.56 89.94 35.09
N GLU A 402 9.57 89.19 34.65
CA GLU A 402 10.97 89.66 34.58
C GLU A 402 11.13 90.83 33.62
N GLU A 403 10.55 90.76 32.42
CA GLU A 403 10.52 91.86 31.44
C GLU A 403 9.80 93.09 32.02
N GLN A 404 8.69 92.90 32.76
CA GLN A 404 8.01 94.00 33.43
C GLN A 404 8.90 94.64 34.50
N ARG A 405 9.59 93.85 35.32
CA ARG A 405 10.54 94.35 36.32
C ARG A 405 11.69 95.10 35.66
N GLU A 406 12.27 94.56 34.58
CA GLU A 406 13.33 95.22 33.82
C GLU A 406 12.83 96.54 33.20
N MET A 407 11.63 96.54 32.61
CA MET A 407 11.03 97.76 32.06
C MET A 407 10.77 98.81 33.14
N GLU A 408 10.33 98.39 34.33
CA GLU A 408 10.18 99.29 35.48
C GLU A 408 11.53 99.84 35.98
N GLU A 409 12.58 99.02 36.01
CA GLU A 409 13.93 99.48 36.35
C GLU A 409 14.47 100.45 35.31
N ARG A 410 14.38 100.13 34.01
CA ARG A 410 14.72 101.04 32.92
C ARG A 410 13.92 102.35 33.01
N ARG A 411 12.64 102.30 33.38
CA ARG A 411 11.81 103.50 33.60
C ARG A 411 12.29 104.30 34.80
N LYS A 412 12.67 103.65 35.90
CA LYS A 412 13.27 104.31 37.07
C LYS A 412 14.60 104.98 36.72
N GLU A 413 15.46 104.33 35.95
CA GLU A 413 16.73 104.88 35.48
C GLU A 413 16.53 106.04 34.50
N ALA A 414 15.63 105.91 33.54
CA ALA A 414 15.25 107.00 32.65
C ALA A 414 14.69 108.19 33.43
N ALA A 415 13.84 107.96 34.44
CA ALA A 415 13.33 109.01 35.31
C ALA A 415 14.45 109.70 36.10
N LYS A 416 15.45 108.95 36.61
CA LYS A 416 16.65 109.53 37.25
C LYS A 416 17.45 110.37 36.25
N SER A 417 17.61 109.92 35.00
CA SER A 417 18.31 110.65 33.94
C SER A 417 17.58 111.94 33.56
N ILE A 418 16.24 111.88 33.40
CA ILE A 418 15.38 113.04 33.16
C ILE A 418 15.52 114.04 34.31
N LYS A 419 15.46 113.60 35.58
CA LYS A 419 15.66 114.47 36.75
C LYS A 419 16.98 115.23 36.69
N ARG A 420 18.09 114.54 36.39
CA ARG A 420 19.41 115.19 36.21
C ARG A 420 19.41 116.21 35.07
N PHE A 421 18.69 115.93 33.99
CA PHE A 421 18.59 116.85 32.85
C PHE A 421 17.76 118.09 33.21
N THR A 422 16.63 117.90 33.89
CA THR A 422 15.80 119.02 34.40
C THR A 422 16.54 119.86 35.42
N GLU A 423 17.33 119.25 36.31
CA GLU A 423 18.19 119.98 37.27
C GLU A 423 19.26 120.80 36.55
N ARG A 424 19.92 120.23 35.54
CA ARG A 424 20.91 120.95 34.72
C ARG A 424 20.28 122.11 33.96
N ASP A 425 19.12 121.90 33.37
CA ASP A 425 18.42 122.95 32.63
C ASP A 425 17.88 124.03 33.58
N LEU A 426 17.39 123.67 34.76
CA LEU A 426 17.03 124.61 35.82
C LEU A 426 18.24 125.46 36.21
N HIS A 427 19.40 124.86 36.46
CA HIS A 427 20.63 125.57 36.78
C HIS A 427 21.08 126.52 35.64
N LYS A 428 20.91 126.12 34.38
CA LYS A 428 21.18 127.01 33.23
C LYS A 428 20.19 128.17 33.15
N VAL A 429 18.91 127.93 33.46
CA VAL A 429 17.87 128.97 33.50
C VAL A 429 18.16 129.94 34.63
N GLU A 430 18.47 129.46 35.83
CA GLU A 430 18.87 130.27 36.98
C GLU A 430 20.11 131.12 36.67
N ALA A 431 21.14 130.54 36.04
CA ALA A 431 22.33 131.29 35.61
C ALA A 431 21.97 132.39 34.58
N LYS A 432 21.09 132.11 33.62
CA LYS A 432 20.60 133.12 32.66
C LYS A 432 19.78 134.22 33.33
N VAL A 433 18.98 133.89 34.33
CA VAL A 433 18.21 134.87 35.11
C VAL A 433 19.16 135.77 35.90
N HIS A 434 20.19 135.20 36.55
CA HIS A 434 21.22 135.97 37.23
C HIS A 434 22.01 136.88 36.28
N GLU A 435 22.39 136.39 35.09
CA GLU A 435 23.04 137.20 34.07
C GLU A 435 22.14 138.36 33.61
N LYS A 436 20.84 138.09 33.42
CA LYS A 436 19.85 139.12 33.06
C LYS A 436 19.71 140.18 34.16
N GLN A 437 19.66 139.78 35.43
CA GLN A 437 19.62 140.71 36.56
C GLN A 437 20.90 141.56 36.67
N LEU A 438 22.07 141.00 36.35
CA LEU A 438 23.32 141.78 36.29
C LEU A 438 23.30 142.82 35.17
N LYS A 439 22.81 142.44 33.99
CA LYS A 439 22.62 143.36 32.85
C LYS A 439 21.61 144.46 33.18
N GLU A 440 20.51 144.11 33.81
CA GLU A 440 19.49 145.07 34.26
C GLU A 440 20.07 146.07 35.28
N LYS A 441 20.86 145.62 36.27
CA LYS A 441 21.58 146.51 37.18
C LYS A 441 22.62 147.39 36.48
N GLU A 442 23.28 146.88 35.44
CA GLU A 442 24.22 147.65 34.62
C GLU A 442 23.47 148.74 33.83
N GLU A 443 22.30 148.42 33.27
CA GLU A 443 21.41 149.35 32.58
C GLU A 443 20.82 150.39 33.53
N GLU A 444 20.36 150.00 34.73
CA GLU A 444 19.96 150.94 35.78
C GLU A 444 21.11 151.88 36.17
N GLY A 445 22.35 151.37 36.25
CA GLY A 445 23.55 152.19 36.47
C GLY A 445 23.80 153.19 35.34
N LYS A 446 23.59 152.79 34.09
CA LYS A 446 23.66 153.67 32.91
C LYS A 446 22.54 154.72 32.93
N GLN A 447 21.31 154.34 33.28
CA GLN A 447 20.17 155.25 33.40
C GLN A 447 20.35 156.26 34.54
N ARG A 448 20.90 155.86 35.69
CA ARG A 448 21.24 156.78 36.79
C ARG A 448 22.33 157.78 36.41
N ARG A 449 23.32 157.39 35.58
CA ARG A 449 24.33 158.31 35.01
C ARG A 449 23.74 159.31 34.02
N ILE A 450 22.73 158.90 33.24
CA ILE A 450 22.03 159.78 32.29
C ILE A 450 21.13 160.77 33.04
N ALA A 451 20.42 160.32 34.08
CA ALA A 451 19.58 161.18 34.92
C ALA A 451 20.40 162.25 35.69
N ALA A 452 21.62 161.91 36.12
CA ALA A 452 22.53 162.88 36.75
C ALA A 452 23.02 163.96 35.77
N LYS A 453 23.34 163.58 34.52
CA LYS A 453 23.80 164.53 33.48
C LYS A 453 22.70 165.44 32.93
N LEU A 454 21.43 165.07 33.05
CA LEU A 454 20.29 165.87 32.61
C LEU A 454 19.82 166.92 33.64
N LYS A 455 20.29 166.84 34.90
CA LYS A 455 19.94 167.81 35.96
C LYS A 455 20.90 169.00 36.08
N GLU A 456 22.03 168.99 35.36
CA GLU A 456 23.12 169.97 35.50
C GLU A 456 23.21 170.99 34.34
N LYS A 457 22.40 170.85 33.28
CA LYS A 457 22.42 171.79 32.14
C LYS A 457 21.02 172.17 31.68
N ALA A 458 20.35 172.97 32.50
CA ALA A 458 19.34 173.91 32.06
C ALA A 458 20.02 175.30 31.91
N GLU A 459 19.59 176.04 30.90
CA GLU A 459 20.00 177.41 30.50
C GLU A 459 21.18 177.51 29.51
N GLY A 460 20.83 177.88 28.27
CA GLY A 460 21.77 178.11 27.18
C GLY A 460 21.05 178.20 25.83
N HIS A 461 20.43 179.35 25.59
CA HIS A 461 19.81 179.82 24.34
C HIS A 461 20.75 179.67 23.12
N VAL A 462 20.20 179.49 21.90
CA VAL A 462 20.56 180.23 20.66
C VAL A 462 19.91 179.62 19.40
N HIS A 463 19.13 180.50 18.76
CA HIS A 463 18.96 180.84 17.34
C HIS A 463 19.18 179.83 16.18
N LYS A 464 18.19 179.81 15.28
CA LYS A 464 18.17 179.16 13.95
C LYS A 464 19.12 179.85 12.97
N ASP A 465 19.83 179.04 12.17
CA ASP A 465 20.47 179.50 10.93
C ASP A 465 20.19 178.51 9.78
N ALA A 466 19.80 179.07 8.63
CA ALA A 466 19.11 178.45 7.51
C ALA A 466 20.03 177.92 6.40
N SER A 467 21.33 177.80 6.65
CA SER A 467 22.33 177.41 5.64
C SER A 467 22.83 175.96 5.75
N ARG A 468 22.16 175.10 6.53
CA ARG A 468 22.59 173.69 6.74
C ARG A 468 22.17 172.71 5.63
N LEU A 469 21.25 173.10 4.73
CA LEU A 469 20.61 172.18 3.79
C LEU A 469 21.45 171.79 2.56
N THR A 470 22.67 172.30 2.40
CA THR A 470 23.51 172.04 1.21
C THR A 470 24.90 171.47 1.51
N ARG A 471 25.15 170.91 2.71
CA ARG A 471 26.43 170.26 3.05
C ARG A 471 26.30 168.73 3.18
N PRO A 472 27.09 167.93 2.41
CA PRO A 472 27.09 166.48 2.49
C PRO A 472 27.50 165.93 3.87
N THR A 473 26.85 164.85 4.31
CA THR A 473 27.03 164.19 5.61
C THR A 473 28.35 163.41 5.71
N LYS A 474 28.95 163.33 6.91
CA LYS A 474 30.24 162.64 7.16
C LYS A 474 30.30 161.20 6.62
N GLY A 475 29.19 160.45 6.62
CA GLY A 475 29.15 159.10 6.05
C GLY A 475 29.27 159.04 4.51
N TRP A 476 28.99 160.15 3.81
CA TRP A 476 29.22 160.29 2.38
C TRP A 476 30.68 160.64 2.06
N GLN A 477 31.35 161.38 2.95
CA GLN A 477 32.78 161.69 2.85
C GLN A 477 33.69 160.47 3.11
N GLU A 478 33.22 159.47 3.86
CA GLU A 478 33.91 158.18 4.09
C GLU A 478 33.85 157.24 2.87
N ARG A 479 32.78 157.29 2.07
CA ARG A 479 32.59 156.42 0.90
C ARG A 479 33.30 156.90 -0.38
N MET A 480 33.76 158.15 -0.42
CA MET A 480 34.40 158.78 -1.60
C MET A 480 35.94 158.84 -1.52
N LYS A 481 36.58 158.15 -0.57
CA LYS A 481 38.05 158.04 -0.49
C LYS A 481 38.54 156.74 -1.12
N HIS A 482 39.28 156.84 -2.23
CA HIS A 482 40.03 155.74 -2.85
C HIS A 482 41.38 155.51 -2.15
N ILE A 483 41.58 154.31 -1.59
CA ILE A 483 42.84 153.67 -1.15
C ILE A 483 42.55 152.15 -1.29
N GLY A 484 43.20 151.30 -2.09
CA GLY A 484 44.62 150.91 -2.12
C GLY A 484 44.77 149.44 -1.61
N PRO A 485 45.65 148.56 -2.14
CA PRO A 485 45.49 147.09 -2.14
C PRO A 485 46.24 146.32 -1.02
N SER A 486 45.86 145.04 -0.82
CA SER A 486 46.51 143.97 -0.01
C SER A 486 46.20 143.96 1.51
N GLY A 487 45.91 142.84 2.18
CA GLY A 487 45.95 141.41 1.87
C GLY A 487 44.86 140.64 2.64
N GLY A 488 44.56 139.36 2.41
CA GLY A 488 45.42 138.27 1.96
C GLY A 488 45.56 137.25 3.10
N GLY A 489 44.70 136.22 3.13
CA GLY A 489 44.87 135.04 4.00
C GLY A 489 43.70 134.03 3.92
N PRO A 490 43.95 132.69 3.96
CA PRO A 490 43.21 131.71 3.15
C PRO A 490 42.50 130.56 3.91
N ILE A 491 41.51 129.95 3.21
CA ILE A 491 41.11 128.52 3.12
C ILE A 491 40.75 127.75 4.40
N LEU A 492 39.55 127.12 4.40
CA LEU A 492 39.36 125.71 4.79
C LEU A 492 38.07 125.12 4.16
N GLN A 493 38.28 124.43 3.03
CA GLN A 493 37.69 123.13 2.67
C GLN A 493 36.16 122.92 2.86
N MET A 494 35.40 123.04 1.76
CA MET A 494 34.04 122.53 1.64
C MET A 494 34.03 121.00 1.50
N TYR A 495 33.41 120.28 2.44
CA TYR A 495 33.02 118.88 2.28
C TYR A 495 31.58 118.77 1.74
N ARG A 496 31.37 117.90 0.74
CA ARG A 496 30.02 117.48 0.31
C ARG A 496 29.53 116.28 1.14
N ARG A 497 28.45 116.52 1.90
CA ARG A 497 27.27 115.70 2.28
C ARG A 497 27.43 114.22 2.69
N ALA A 498 26.91 113.90 3.88
CA ALA A 498 26.38 112.56 4.21
C ALA A 498 24.84 112.54 4.03
N VAL A 499 24.33 111.48 3.42
CA VAL A 499 22.89 111.19 3.31
C VAL A 499 22.43 110.51 4.61
N PRO A 500 21.42 111.04 5.32
CA PRO A 500 20.90 110.41 6.54
C PRO A 500 20.32 109.01 6.28
N THR A 501 20.53 108.08 7.21
CA THR A 501 20.22 106.64 7.10
C THR A 501 18.74 106.32 6.82
N TRP A 502 17.79 107.21 7.17
CA TRP A 502 16.37 107.04 6.85
C TRP A 502 16.01 107.34 5.37
N ARG A 503 16.99 107.74 4.53
CA ARG A 503 16.85 107.88 3.07
C ARG A 503 17.64 106.83 2.29
N GLN A 504 18.15 105.77 2.94
CA GLN A 504 18.66 104.61 2.22
C GLN A 504 17.48 103.73 1.78
N GLY A 505 17.09 103.81 0.50
CA GLY A 505 16.10 102.92 -0.11
C GLY A 505 14.88 103.56 -0.77
N LEU A 506 14.89 104.88 -1.00
CA LEU A 506 13.91 105.58 -1.85
C LEU A 506 14.56 106.11 -3.13
#